data_AF-A0A2P5LZ47-F1
#
_entry.id   AF-A0A2P5LZ47-F1
#
_cell.length_a   1.000
_cell.length_b   1.000
_cell.length_c   1.000
_cell.angle_alpha   90.00
_cell.angle_beta   90.00
_cell.angle_gamma   90.00
#
_symmetry.space_group_name_H-M   'P 1'
#
loop_
_entity.id
_entity.type
_entity.pdbx_description
1 polymer ?
#
loop_
_entity_poly.entity_id
_entity_poly.type
_entity_poly.pdbx_seq_one_letter_code
_entity_poly.pdbx_strand_id
1 'polypeptide(L)'
;NIVAYWRPKTALVAGKETSFAYRQFWCWEPPTRPPLAIATRARSGRAPGAKLRRFIVVFSGDVLADPQRTTQLKAALTTSPGLATNIRTYLNPSAKSCRVAFDVDPAGENYCELRLVLQSDERPISETWLYRWTS
;
A
#
# COMPACT_ATOMS: atom_id res chain seq x y z
N ASN A 1 -17.50 1.66 10.01
CA ASN A 1 -17.86 3.05 9.65
C ASN A 1 -16.60 3.75 9.15
N ILE A 2 -16.68 4.62 8.14
CA ILE A 2 -15.51 5.29 7.55
C ILE A 2 -15.84 6.77 7.35
N VAL A 3 -14.97 7.66 7.85
CA VAL A 3 -15.04 9.12 7.64
C VAL A 3 -13.66 9.57 7.19
N ALA A 4 -13.60 10.37 6.11
CA ALA A 4 -12.36 10.94 5.59
C ALA A 4 -12.57 12.42 5.30
N TYR A 5 -11.63 13.25 5.75
CA TYR A 5 -11.64 14.69 5.55
C TYR A 5 -10.22 15.24 5.63
N TRP A 6 -10.00 16.39 5.01
CA TRP A 6 -8.78 17.16 5.23
C TRP A 6 -8.92 17.99 6.51
N ARG A 7 -7.88 18.00 7.34
CA ARG A 7 -7.80 18.81 8.56
C ARG A 7 -6.58 19.73 8.46
N PRO A 8 -6.75 21.07 8.61
CA PRO A 8 -5.61 21.97 8.61
C PRO A 8 -4.71 21.70 9.82
N LYS A 9 -3.40 21.88 9.64
CA LYS A 9 -2.42 21.79 10.74
C LYS A 9 -2.65 22.89 11.78
N THR A 10 -2.91 24.11 11.32
CA THR A 10 -3.25 25.25 12.17
C THR A 10 -4.76 25.36 12.30
N ALA A 11 -5.27 25.49 13.52
CA ALA A 11 -6.70 25.68 13.74
C ALA A 11 -7.20 26.96 13.06
N LEU A 12 -8.43 26.92 12.56
CA LEU A 12 -9.09 28.11 12.02
C LEU A 12 -9.31 29.12 13.14
N VAL A 13 -9.02 30.39 12.87
CA VAL A 13 -9.13 31.46 13.86
C VAL A 13 -10.57 31.95 13.90
N ALA A 14 -11.16 32.01 15.09
CA ALA A 14 -12.51 32.54 15.29
C ALA A 14 -12.63 33.95 14.72
N GLY A 15 -13.70 34.22 13.96
CA GLY A 15 -13.96 35.52 13.34
C GLY A 15 -13.09 35.86 12.13
N LYS A 16 -12.23 34.94 11.66
CA LYS A 16 -11.46 35.12 10.41
C LYS A 16 -12.04 34.30 9.27
N GLU A 17 -12.03 34.88 8.09
CA GLU A 17 -12.39 34.19 6.85
C GLU A 17 -11.33 33.15 6.48
N THR A 18 -11.77 32.00 5.97
CA THR A 18 -10.89 31.00 5.33
C THR A 18 -11.63 30.41 4.14
N SER A 19 -11.05 30.53 2.95
CA SER A 19 -11.66 30.04 1.71
C SER A 19 -11.11 28.66 1.32
N PHE A 20 -12.00 27.77 0.88
CA PHE A 20 -11.67 26.45 0.35
C PHE A 20 -12.37 26.24 -0.98
N ALA A 21 -11.65 25.78 -1.98
CA ALA A 21 -12.20 25.36 -3.27
C ALA A 21 -11.67 23.97 -3.60
N TYR A 22 -12.54 23.05 -3.97
CA TYR A 22 -12.17 21.67 -4.31
C TYR A 22 -13.09 21.12 -5.40
N ARG A 23 -12.63 20.04 -6.06
CA ARG A 23 -13.42 19.26 -7.01
C ARG A 23 -13.54 17.84 -6.50
N GLN A 24 -14.75 17.31 -6.51
CA GLN A 24 -15.03 15.93 -6.14
C GLN A 24 -15.54 15.16 -7.35
N PHE A 25 -15.01 13.95 -7.53
CA PHE A 25 -15.43 13.03 -8.58
C PHE A 25 -16.13 11.83 -7.94
N TRP A 26 -17.31 11.49 -8.45
CA TRP A 26 -18.04 10.27 -8.11
C TRP A 26 -17.84 9.29 -9.25
N CYS A 27 -16.92 8.35 -9.06
CA CYS A 27 -16.45 7.49 -10.13
C CYS A 27 -16.03 6.13 -9.58
N TRP A 28 -16.13 5.10 -10.43
CA TRP A 28 -15.55 3.78 -10.16
C TRP A 28 -14.02 3.82 -10.19
N GLU A 29 -13.47 4.71 -11.02
CA GLU A 29 -12.04 4.91 -11.16
C GLU A 29 -11.68 6.41 -11.11
N PRO A 30 -10.68 6.83 -10.30
CA PRO A 30 -10.16 8.18 -10.32
C PRO A 30 -9.82 8.66 -11.74
N PRO A 31 -10.16 9.91 -12.10
CA PRO A 31 -9.95 10.44 -13.45
C PRO A 31 -8.48 10.59 -13.84
N THR A 32 -7.59 10.63 -12.85
CA THR A 32 -6.13 10.74 -13.06
C THR A 32 -5.43 9.75 -12.14
N ARG A 33 -4.56 8.92 -12.71
CA ARG A 33 -3.68 8.01 -11.97
C ARG A 33 -2.25 8.12 -12.54
N PRO A 34 -1.21 8.13 -11.69
CA PRO A 34 0.15 7.97 -12.18
C PRO A 34 0.30 6.67 -12.98
N PRO A 35 1.25 6.57 -13.93
CA PRO A 35 1.52 5.35 -14.69
C PRO A 35 2.29 4.32 -13.85
N LEU A 36 1.82 4.06 -12.63
CA LEU A 36 2.39 3.14 -11.66
C LEU A 36 1.41 1.98 -11.45
N ALA A 37 1.92 0.85 -10.96
CA ALA A 37 1.06 -0.23 -10.50
C ALA A 37 0.28 0.20 -9.24
N ILE A 38 -0.98 -0.19 -9.14
CA ILE A 38 -1.84 0.08 -7.98
C ILE A 38 -2.19 -1.20 -7.26
N ALA A 39 -2.37 -1.14 -5.94
CA ALA A 39 -2.82 -2.27 -5.14
C ALA A 39 -4.30 -2.54 -5.41
N THR A 40 -4.61 -3.65 -6.09
CA THR A 40 -5.97 -4.01 -6.48
C THR A 40 -6.60 -5.03 -5.53
N ARG A 41 -5.78 -5.69 -4.70
CA ARG A 41 -6.27 -6.67 -3.72
C ARG A 41 -5.32 -6.78 -2.54
N ALA A 42 -5.89 -6.81 -1.34
CA ALA A 42 -5.17 -7.18 -0.13
C ALA A 42 -5.96 -8.26 0.63
N ARG A 43 -5.26 -9.26 1.16
CA ARG A 43 -5.81 -10.31 2.02
C ARG A 43 -4.90 -10.49 3.22
N SER A 44 -5.49 -10.74 4.38
CA SER A 44 -4.74 -11.09 5.59
C SER A 44 -5.36 -12.32 6.26
N GLY A 45 -4.52 -13.13 6.90
CA GLY A 45 -4.96 -14.34 7.58
C GLY A 45 -3.90 -14.86 8.54
N ARG A 46 -4.21 -15.96 9.24
CA ARG A 46 -3.25 -16.63 10.12
C ARG A 46 -2.12 -17.24 9.29
N ALA A 47 -0.87 -17.03 9.69
CA ALA A 47 0.27 -17.74 9.12
C ALA A 47 0.59 -19.01 9.96
N PRO A 48 1.30 -19.99 9.40
CA PRO A 48 1.93 -21.05 10.19
C PRO A 48 2.93 -20.45 11.18
N GLY A 49 2.92 -20.92 12.43
CA GLY A 49 3.68 -20.33 13.54
C GLY A 49 2.78 -19.61 14.56
N ALA A 50 3.24 -19.52 15.81
CA ALA A 50 2.49 -18.82 16.85
C ALA A 50 2.50 -17.31 16.56
N LYS A 51 1.32 -16.68 16.63
CA LYS A 51 1.11 -15.21 16.54
C LYS A 51 1.52 -14.52 15.22
N LEU A 52 1.90 -15.25 14.18
CA LEU A 52 2.19 -14.66 12.86
C LEU A 52 0.93 -14.40 12.03
N ARG A 53 0.93 -13.27 11.31
CA ARG A 53 -0.12 -12.89 10.35
C ARG A 53 0.43 -12.89 8.93
N ARG A 54 -0.20 -13.62 8.02
CA ARG A 54 0.12 -13.60 6.59
C ARG A 54 -0.63 -12.49 5.88
N PHE A 55 0.06 -11.80 5.00
CA PHE A 55 -0.51 -10.85 4.05
C PHE A 55 -0.23 -11.28 2.60
N ILE A 56 -1.20 -11.01 1.73
CA ILE A 56 -1.07 -11.10 0.29
C ILE A 56 -1.57 -9.80 -0.31
N VAL A 57 -0.70 -9.07 -0.98
CA VAL A 57 -1.02 -7.82 -1.69
C VAL A 57 -0.77 -8.05 -3.17
N VAL A 58 -1.75 -7.70 -4.02
CA VAL A 58 -1.63 -7.79 -5.47
C VAL A 58 -1.61 -6.37 -6.03
N PHE A 59 -0.57 -6.07 -6.79
CA PHE A 59 -0.45 -4.87 -7.60
C PHE A 59 -0.77 -5.18 -9.05
N SER A 60 -1.41 -4.24 -9.74
CA SER A 60 -1.73 -4.33 -11.17
C SER A 60 -1.39 -3.01 -11.87
N GLY A 61 -0.83 -3.08 -13.07
CA GLY A 61 -0.54 -1.91 -13.90
C GLY A 61 0.39 -2.23 -15.07
N ASP A 62 0.30 -1.45 -16.15
CA ASP A 62 1.03 -1.71 -17.40
C ASP A 62 2.55 -1.75 -17.22
N VAL A 63 3.09 -0.98 -16.27
CA VAL A 63 4.53 -0.98 -15.91
C VAL A 63 5.05 -2.37 -15.53
N LEU A 64 4.19 -3.29 -15.09
CA LEU A 64 4.57 -4.64 -14.70
C LEU A 64 4.73 -5.61 -15.88
N ALA A 65 4.34 -5.20 -17.10
CA ALA A 65 4.64 -5.95 -18.33
C ALA A 65 5.97 -5.55 -18.96
N ASP A 66 6.58 -4.43 -18.55
CA ASP A 66 7.84 -3.93 -19.10
C ASP A 66 9.04 -4.60 -18.41
N PRO A 67 9.79 -5.49 -19.10
CA PRO A 67 10.92 -6.18 -18.50
C PRO A 67 12.00 -5.23 -17.97
N GLN A 68 12.21 -4.08 -18.61
CA GLN A 68 13.20 -3.09 -18.18
C GLN A 68 12.83 -2.48 -16.83
N ARG A 69 11.53 -2.35 -16.56
CA ARG A 69 10.99 -1.81 -15.30
C ARG A 69 10.84 -2.87 -14.21
N THR A 70 10.93 -4.16 -14.56
CA THR A 70 10.72 -5.26 -13.62
C THR A 70 11.94 -6.14 -13.39
N THR A 71 13.06 -5.92 -14.10
CA THR A 71 14.27 -6.75 -14.01
C THR A 71 14.81 -6.84 -12.58
N GLN A 72 14.79 -5.74 -11.84
CA GLN A 72 15.25 -5.67 -10.44
C GLN A 72 14.10 -5.41 -9.46
N LEU A 73 12.91 -5.96 -9.76
CA LEU A 73 11.73 -5.75 -8.93
C LEU A 73 11.95 -6.27 -7.51
N LYS A 74 11.75 -5.38 -6.53
CA LYS A 74 11.80 -5.67 -5.09
C LYS A 74 10.55 -5.15 -4.40
N ALA A 75 10.12 -5.87 -3.36
CA ALA A 75 9.11 -5.41 -2.42
C ALA A 75 9.78 -4.65 -1.27
N ALA A 76 9.75 -3.32 -1.33
CA ALA A 76 10.19 -2.46 -0.24
C ALA A 76 9.08 -2.42 0.82
N LEU A 77 9.17 -3.36 1.78
CA LEU A 77 8.25 -3.52 2.90
C LEU A 77 8.89 -2.99 4.18
N THR A 78 8.13 -2.17 4.91
CA THR A 78 8.49 -1.69 6.24
C THR A 78 7.33 -1.89 7.21
N THR A 79 7.66 -2.17 8.46
CA THR A 79 6.69 -2.47 9.53
C THR A 79 7.00 -1.65 10.78
N SER A 80 5.97 -1.26 11.53
CA SER A 80 6.14 -0.56 12.82
C SER A 80 4.86 -0.61 13.68
N PRO A 81 4.88 -1.10 14.93
CA PRO A 81 5.90 -1.99 15.51
C PRO A 81 5.90 -3.35 14.82
N GLY A 82 6.86 -4.22 15.14
CA GLY A 82 6.92 -5.59 14.60
C GLY A 82 7.83 -5.77 13.38
N LEU A 83 7.92 -7.01 12.92
CA LEU A 83 8.88 -7.46 11.90
C LEU A 83 8.17 -8.25 10.79
N ALA A 84 8.49 -7.93 9.53
CA ALA A 84 8.11 -8.74 8.39
C ALA A 84 9.15 -9.81 8.07
N THR A 85 8.69 -11.00 7.73
CA THR A 85 9.48 -12.16 7.31
C THR A 85 8.83 -12.83 6.09
N ASN A 86 9.50 -13.82 5.50
CA ASN A 86 8.97 -14.62 4.39
C ASN A 86 8.46 -13.78 3.19
N ILE A 87 9.12 -12.65 2.92
CA ILE A 87 8.73 -11.74 1.84
C ILE A 87 9.04 -12.40 0.49
N ARG A 88 8.01 -12.58 -0.34
CA ARG A 88 8.11 -13.20 -1.66
C ARG A 88 7.30 -12.42 -2.69
N THR A 89 7.88 -12.18 -3.84
CA THR A 89 7.25 -11.51 -4.98
C THR A 89 7.00 -12.51 -6.11
N TYR A 90 5.82 -12.44 -6.71
CA TYR A 90 5.40 -13.26 -7.83
C TYR A 90 4.92 -12.35 -8.95
N LEU A 91 5.81 -12.08 -9.92
CA LEU A 91 5.49 -11.29 -11.10
C LEU A 91 4.80 -12.17 -12.15
N ASN A 92 3.73 -11.64 -12.74
CA ASN A 92 3.07 -12.19 -13.92
C ASN A 92 2.95 -11.08 -14.97
N PRO A 93 3.93 -10.97 -15.90
CA PRO A 93 3.96 -9.92 -16.92
C PRO A 93 2.74 -9.96 -17.84
N SER A 94 2.30 -11.15 -18.27
CA SER A 94 1.15 -11.33 -19.15
C SER A 94 -0.16 -10.82 -18.53
N ALA A 95 -0.32 -11.03 -17.22
CA ALA A 95 -1.46 -10.51 -16.46
C ALA A 95 -1.21 -9.10 -15.89
N LYS A 96 -0.07 -8.46 -16.20
CA LYS A 96 0.32 -7.13 -15.73
C LYS A 96 0.18 -6.99 -14.21
N SER A 97 0.56 -8.02 -13.47
CA SER A 97 0.35 -8.09 -12.03
C SER A 97 1.55 -8.62 -11.26
N CYS A 98 1.69 -8.17 -10.02
CA CYS A 98 2.71 -8.64 -9.10
C CYS A 98 2.06 -8.90 -7.75
N ARG A 99 2.19 -10.13 -7.25
CA ARG A 99 1.71 -10.53 -5.93
C ARG A 99 2.87 -10.54 -4.94
N VAL A 100 2.72 -9.83 -3.83
CA VAL A 100 3.65 -9.86 -2.69
C VAL A 100 2.99 -10.65 -1.56
N ALA A 101 3.66 -11.69 -1.08
CA ALA A 101 3.28 -12.45 0.10
C ALA A 101 4.33 -12.26 1.19
N PHE A 102 3.90 -12.04 2.43
CA PHE A 102 4.80 -11.87 3.58
C PHE A 102 4.08 -12.24 4.86
N ASP A 103 4.85 -12.60 5.88
CA ASP A 103 4.36 -12.85 7.24
C ASP A 103 4.82 -11.71 8.15
N VAL A 104 3.97 -11.32 9.11
CA VAL A 104 4.22 -10.24 10.07
C VAL A 104 4.11 -10.82 11.48
N ASP A 105 5.15 -10.59 12.28
CA ASP A 105 5.08 -10.69 13.73
C ASP A 105 4.81 -9.28 14.30
N PRO A 106 3.65 -9.03 14.93
CA PRO A 106 3.36 -7.75 15.56
C PRO A 106 4.17 -7.50 16.85
N ALA A 107 5.08 -8.39 17.23
CA ALA A 107 5.91 -8.29 18.43
C ALA A 107 5.10 -8.17 19.74
N GLY A 108 3.93 -8.81 19.79
CA GLY A 108 3.03 -8.78 20.95
C GLY A 108 2.13 -7.55 21.04
N GLU A 109 2.23 -6.61 20.11
CA GLU A 109 1.39 -5.42 20.04
C GLU A 109 0.01 -5.71 19.45
N ASN A 110 -0.97 -4.88 19.79
CA ASN A 110 -2.33 -4.96 19.24
C ASN A 110 -2.50 -4.25 17.90
N TYR A 111 -1.42 -3.65 17.36
CA TYR A 111 -1.39 -3.04 16.05
C TYR A 111 -0.03 -3.22 15.36
N CYS A 112 -0.02 -3.09 14.04
CA CYS A 112 1.18 -3.03 13.22
C CYS A 112 0.91 -2.21 11.96
N GLU A 113 1.66 -1.13 11.75
CA GLU A 113 1.66 -0.37 10.50
C GLU A 113 2.51 -1.10 9.47
N LEU A 114 1.98 -1.22 8.26
CA LEU A 114 2.63 -1.83 7.11
C LEU A 114 2.69 -0.78 6.00
N ARG A 115 3.88 -0.62 5.42
CA ARG A 115 4.10 0.18 4.22
C ARG A 115 4.83 -0.64 3.19
N LEU A 116 4.20 -0.83 2.02
CA LEU A 116 4.71 -1.63 0.92
C LEU A 116 4.75 -0.83 -0.38
N VAL A 117 5.89 -0.87 -1.07
CA VAL A 117 6.09 -0.30 -2.41
C VAL A 117 6.81 -1.33 -3.27
N LEU A 118 6.38 -1.52 -4.52
CA LEU A 118 7.20 -2.19 -5.53
C LEU A 118 8.19 -1.18 -6.09
N GLN A 119 9.47 -1.56 -6.09
CA GLN A 119 10.56 -0.74 -6.60
C GLN A 119 11.39 -1.53 -7.63
N SER A 120 11.99 -0.82 -8.58
CA SER A 120 13.09 -1.30 -9.40
C SER A 120 14.19 -0.24 -9.38
N ASP A 121 15.44 -0.65 -9.16
CA ASP A 121 16.59 0.27 -9.05
C ASP A 121 16.33 1.42 -8.05
N GLU A 122 15.77 1.08 -6.88
CA GLU A 122 15.37 2.03 -5.82
C GLU A 122 14.30 3.06 -6.21
N ARG A 123 13.74 2.97 -7.42
CA ARG A 123 12.65 3.83 -7.90
C ARG A 123 11.30 3.15 -7.74
N PRO A 124 10.27 3.84 -7.23
CA PRO A 124 8.94 3.29 -7.12
C PRO A 124 8.34 3.00 -8.50
N ILE A 125 7.80 1.80 -8.67
CA ILE A 125 7.01 1.39 -9.84
C ILE A 125 5.55 1.10 -9.47
N SER A 126 5.21 1.15 -8.18
CA SER A 126 3.83 1.13 -7.68
C SER A 126 3.51 2.36 -6.82
N GLU A 127 2.24 2.54 -6.52
CA GLU A 127 1.82 3.35 -5.37
C GLU A 127 2.38 2.78 -4.05
N THR A 128 2.27 3.57 -2.98
CA THR A 128 2.52 3.09 -1.63
C THR A 128 1.25 2.49 -1.05
N TRP A 129 1.26 1.19 -0.81
CA TRP A 129 0.20 0.52 -0.05
C TRP A 129 0.47 0.71 1.45
N LEU A 130 -0.45 1.40 2.12
CA LEU A 130 -0.44 1.60 3.58
C LEU A 130 -1.55 0.78 4.22
N TYR A 131 -1.22 0.08 5.30
CA TYR A 131 -2.19 -0.73 6.03
C TYR A 131 -1.87 -0.75 7.52
N ARG A 132 -2.89 -0.54 8.36
CA ARG A 132 -2.81 -0.78 9.80
C ARG A 132 -3.51 -2.08 10.10
N TRP A 133 -2.74 -3.08 10.53
CA TRP A 133 -3.33 -4.27 11.15
C TRP A 133 -3.64 -3.97 12.62
N THR A 134 -4.76 -4.50 13.10
CA THR A 134 -5.14 -4.48 14.52
C THR A 134 -5.70 -5.86 14.91
N SER A 135 -5.52 -6.27 16.17
CA SER A 135 -6.05 -7.52 16.73
C SER A 135 -7.44 -7.35 17.36
#